data_AF-A0A373DAR1-F1
#
_entry.id   AF-A0A373DAR1-F1
#
_cell.length_a   1.000
_cell.length_b   1.000
_cell.length_c   1.000
_cell.angle_alpha   90.00
_cell.angle_beta   90.00
_cell.angle_gamma   90.00
#
_symmetry.space_group_name_H-M   'P 1'
#
loop_
_entity.id
_entity.type
_entity.pdbx_description
1 polymer ?
#
loop_
_entity_poly.entity_id
_entity_poly.type
_entity_poly.pdbx_seq_one_letter_code
_entity_poly.pdbx_strand_id
1 'polypeptide(L)'
;MSKIEVIEVGPRDGFQSVKCAPPIATELKLKVIDKMAAAGVKHMEYTSFVSPKAIPQLADAKAVTEAVLKKYPDLDLFALVPNLRGAQNAYELGLRKVCYVVSLSKSHNKANINRTHEQSLEAYKEIRTAYPDLDVVVDLATTFGCPFEGKYNDPEAVVKFLKDYEDAGMTTCCLCDTIGIADPAQVKAVINALKAAYPTLNIQVHFHDTRGLGMVNTMAAIECGITNVQSALGGLGGCPFAPGASGNLSTEDMIWMLNEMGYETGVNFSKILAAAKYQVDHIPGNYSGHHIHIEQETPCKY
;
A
#
# COMPACT_ATOMS: atom_id res chain seq x y z
N MET A 1 -22.66 -9.50 7.66
CA MET A 1 -21.19 -9.67 7.70
C MET A 1 -20.59 -8.35 7.24
N SER A 2 -19.51 -7.88 7.87
CA SER A 2 -18.84 -6.66 7.42
C SER A 2 -17.93 -7.01 6.24
N LYS A 3 -17.98 -6.21 5.17
CA LYS A 3 -17.13 -6.37 4.00
C LYS A 3 -15.83 -5.59 4.22
N ILE A 4 -14.68 -6.23 3.96
CA ILE A 4 -13.36 -5.60 4.01
C ILE A 4 -12.79 -5.58 2.59
N GLU A 5 -12.50 -4.39 2.09
CA GLU A 5 -11.83 -4.19 0.82
C GLU A 5 -10.32 -4.31 1.03
N VAL A 6 -9.76 -5.39 0.48
CA VAL A 6 -8.31 -5.64 0.53
C VAL A 6 -7.66 -5.04 -0.71
N ILE A 7 -6.70 -4.16 -0.46
CA ILE A 7 -5.94 -3.43 -1.48
C ILE A 7 -4.55 -4.05 -1.55
N GLU A 8 -4.27 -4.73 -2.66
CA GLU A 8 -3.02 -5.43 -2.88
C GLU A 8 -1.97 -4.46 -3.43
N VAL A 9 -0.88 -4.27 -2.68
CA VAL A 9 0.21 -3.35 -3.05
C VAL A 9 1.50 -4.06 -3.45
N GLY A 10 1.55 -5.39 -3.39
CA GLY A 10 2.72 -6.20 -3.71
C GLY A 10 3.37 -5.87 -5.05
N PRO A 11 2.63 -5.69 -6.16
CA PRO A 11 3.26 -5.42 -7.46
C PRO A 11 3.84 -4.03 -7.62
N ARG A 12 3.51 -3.08 -6.74
CA ARG A 12 4.23 -1.81 -6.59
C ARG A 12 5.22 -1.89 -5.44
N ASP A 13 4.70 -1.88 -4.22
CA ASP A 13 5.46 -1.64 -3.00
C ASP A 13 6.37 -2.83 -2.64
N GLY A 14 5.84 -4.04 -2.73
CA GLY A 14 6.62 -5.26 -2.55
C GLY A 14 7.75 -5.35 -3.58
N PHE A 15 7.42 -5.30 -4.87
CA PHE A 15 8.41 -5.39 -5.94
C PHE A 15 9.46 -4.27 -5.86
N GLN A 16 9.09 -3.04 -5.52
CA GLN A 16 10.03 -1.92 -5.38
C GLN A 16 11.19 -2.22 -4.41
N SER A 17 10.92 -3.00 -3.36
CA SER A 17 11.92 -3.36 -2.35
C SER A 17 12.90 -4.45 -2.79
N VAL A 18 12.60 -5.18 -3.86
CA VAL A 18 13.37 -6.33 -4.33
C VAL A 18 14.71 -5.89 -4.91
N LYS A 19 15.80 -6.44 -4.38
CA LYS A 19 17.17 -6.21 -4.85
C LYS A 19 17.62 -7.35 -5.74
N CYS A 20 17.40 -7.22 -7.05
CA CYS A 20 17.89 -8.18 -8.05
C CYS A 20 18.42 -7.47 -9.30
N ALA A 21 19.32 -8.13 -10.02
CA ALA A 21 19.86 -7.68 -11.30
C ALA A 21 19.99 -8.90 -12.25
N PRO A 22 19.31 -8.92 -13.41
CA PRO A 22 18.38 -7.89 -13.91
C PRO A 22 17.12 -7.75 -13.03
N PRO A 23 16.39 -6.61 -13.11
CA PRO A 23 15.09 -6.46 -12.46
C PRO A 23 14.11 -7.57 -12.82
N ILE A 24 13.14 -7.85 -11.93
CA ILE A 24 12.03 -8.79 -12.21
C ILE A 24 11.43 -8.49 -13.59
N ALA A 25 11.43 -9.51 -14.46
CA ALA A 25 10.91 -9.42 -15.82
C ALA A 25 9.42 -9.03 -15.82
N THR A 26 9.02 -8.20 -16.79
CA THR A 26 7.64 -7.71 -16.93
C THR A 26 6.63 -8.86 -17.00
N GLU A 27 6.96 -9.95 -17.70
CA GLU A 27 6.11 -11.12 -17.84
C GLU A 27 5.87 -11.82 -16.49
N LEU A 28 6.89 -11.85 -15.63
CA LEU A 28 6.77 -12.43 -14.29
C LEU A 28 5.88 -11.56 -13.40
N LYS A 29 6.02 -10.23 -13.45
CA LYS A 29 5.13 -9.30 -12.75
C LYS A 29 3.67 -9.48 -13.17
N LEU A 30 3.42 -9.51 -14.48
CA LEU A 30 2.08 -9.72 -15.04
C LEU A 30 1.50 -11.08 -14.64
N LYS A 31 2.32 -12.14 -14.60
CA LYS A 31 1.88 -13.47 -14.18
C LYS A 31 1.50 -13.53 -12.70
N VAL A 32 2.17 -12.76 -11.83
CA VAL A 32 1.76 -12.63 -10.43
C VAL A 32 0.44 -11.86 -10.33
N ILE A 33 0.32 -10.72 -11.02
CA ILE A 33 -0.93 -9.93 -11.08
C ILE A 33 -2.10 -10.80 -11.55
N ASP A 34 -1.91 -11.61 -12.59
CA ASP A 34 -2.90 -12.54 -13.11
C ASP A 34 -3.42 -13.52 -12.04
N LYS A 35 -2.50 -14.05 -11.22
CA LYS A 35 -2.86 -15.00 -10.17
C LYS A 35 -3.67 -14.33 -9.05
N MET A 36 -3.33 -13.10 -8.69
CA MET A 36 -4.08 -12.32 -7.69
C MET A 36 -5.47 -11.94 -8.19
N ALA A 37 -5.57 -11.48 -9.45
CA ALA A 37 -6.86 -11.22 -10.09
C ALA A 37 -7.73 -12.50 -10.13
N ALA A 38 -7.16 -13.65 -10.50
CA ALA A 38 -7.86 -14.93 -10.51
C ALA A 38 -8.26 -15.44 -9.10
N ALA A 39 -7.58 -14.95 -8.05
CA ALA A 39 -7.93 -15.20 -6.66
C ALA A 39 -9.07 -14.30 -6.16
N GLY A 40 -9.44 -13.25 -6.89
CA GLY A 40 -10.54 -12.35 -6.55
C GLY A 40 -10.10 -10.99 -5.99
N VAL A 41 -8.81 -10.65 -6.06
CA VAL A 41 -8.32 -9.31 -5.70
C VAL A 41 -8.93 -8.28 -6.65
N LYS A 42 -9.59 -7.27 -6.08
CA LYS A 42 -10.31 -6.21 -6.83
C LYS A 42 -9.57 -4.88 -6.91
N HIS A 43 -8.80 -4.57 -5.87
CA HIS A 43 -8.10 -3.30 -5.72
C HIS A 43 -6.59 -3.57 -5.73
N MET A 44 -5.86 -2.91 -6.63
CA MET A 44 -4.42 -3.19 -6.77
C MET A 44 -3.62 -1.94 -7.12
N GLU A 45 -2.59 -1.71 -6.31
CA GLU A 45 -1.51 -0.80 -6.69
C GLU A 45 -0.42 -1.59 -7.40
N TYR A 46 -0.36 -1.44 -8.72
CA TYR A 46 0.37 -2.41 -9.53
C TYR A 46 1.72 -1.90 -10.06
N THR A 47 2.00 -0.60 -9.98
CA THR A 47 3.27 -0.01 -10.41
C THR A 47 3.47 1.41 -9.87
N SER A 48 4.57 2.07 -10.24
CA SER A 48 4.80 3.49 -9.96
C SER A 48 5.45 4.21 -11.14
N PHE A 49 5.00 5.44 -11.39
CA PHE A 49 5.61 6.37 -12.35
C PHE A 49 6.73 7.21 -11.73
N VAL A 50 7.63 6.55 -10.99
CA VAL A 50 8.88 7.09 -10.47
C VAL A 50 9.98 7.08 -11.53
N SER A 51 11.10 7.74 -11.24
CA SER A 51 12.28 7.70 -12.12
C SER A 51 12.81 6.26 -12.22
N PRO A 52 12.96 5.69 -13.44
CA PRO A 52 13.58 4.37 -13.64
C PRO A 52 15.01 4.29 -13.13
N LYS A 53 15.71 5.44 -13.04
CA LYS A 53 17.05 5.52 -12.46
C LYS A 53 17.02 5.34 -10.94
N ALA A 54 15.98 5.88 -10.29
CA ALA A 54 15.84 5.78 -8.83
C ALA A 54 15.35 4.39 -8.44
N ILE A 55 14.36 3.86 -9.15
CA ILE A 55 13.76 2.55 -8.91
C ILE A 55 13.74 1.75 -10.22
N PRO A 56 14.84 1.07 -10.59
CA PRO A 56 14.91 0.25 -11.80
C PRO A 56 13.86 -0.87 -11.84
N GLN A 57 13.44 -1.30 -10.66
CA GLN A 57 12.48 -2.37 -10.47
C GLN A 57 11.08 -2.06 -11.02
N LEU A 58 10.76 -0.77 -11.24
CA LEU A 58 9.49 -0.30 -11.79
C LEU A 58 9.66 0.46 -13.13
N ALA A 59 10.81 0.28 -13.80
CA ALA A 59 11.10 0.96 -15.07
C ALA A 59 10.11 0.64 -16.21
N ASP A 60 9.41 -0.50 -16.12
CA ASP A 60 8.44 -1.00 -17.07
C ASP A 60 6.99 -0.55 -16.79
N ALA A 61 6.79 0.46 -15.93
CA ALA A 61 5.46 0.95 -15.52
C ALA A 61 4.49 1.18 -16.68
N LYS A 62 4.97 1.72 -17.81
CA LYS A 62 4.15 1.92 -19.02
C LYS A 62 3.65 0.58 -19.58
N ALA A 63 4.55 -0.37 -19.83
CA ALA A 63 4.21 -1.66 -20.42
C ALA A 63 3.28 -2.48 -19.51
N VAL A 64 3.53 -2.44 -18.19
CA VAL A 64 2.64 -3.07 -17.20
C VAL A 64 1.26 -2.42 -17.23
N THR A 65 1.18 -1.08 -17.21
CA THR A 65 -0.10 -0.33 -17.26
C THR A 65 -0.93 -0.67 -18.50
N GLU A 66 -0.33 -0.64 -19.68
CA GLU A 66 -1.02 -0.97 -20.94
C GLU A 66 -1.57 -2.41 -20.92
N ALA A 67 -0.81 -3.35 -20.35
CA ALA A 67 -1.22 -4.75 -20.25
C ALA A 67 -2.37 -4.95 -19.24
N VAL A 68 -2.27 -4.37 -18.04
CA VAL A 68 -3.28 -4.58 -16.98
C VAL A 68 -4.58 -3.86 -17.29
N LEU A 69 -4.55 -2.62 -17.78
CA LEU A 69 -5.78 -1.89 -18.13
C LEU A 69 -6.54 -2.56 -19.29
N LYS A 70 -5.81 -3.13 -20.25
CA LYS A 70 -6.43 -3.88 -21.36
C LYS A 70 -7.07 -5.19 -20.88
N LYS A 71 -6.41 -5.92 -19.98
CA LYS A 71 -6.83 -7.25 -19.56
C LYS A 71 -7.88 -7.22 -18.45
N TYR A 72 -7.83 -6.20 -17.60
CA TYR A 72 -8.61 -6.09 -16.37
C TYR A 72 -9.34 -4.74 -16.27
N PRO A 73 -10.20 -4.38 -17.24
CA PRO A 73 -10.88 -3.08 -17.25
C PRO A 73 -11.81 -2.85 -16.07
N ASP A 74 -12.26 -3.92 -15.40
CA ASP A 74 -13.21 -3.85 -14.28
C ASP A 74 -12.53 -3.84 -12.89
N LEU A 75 -11.19 -3.97 -12.83
CA LEU A 75 -10.46 -3.90 -11.56
C LEU A 75 -10.16 -2.45 -11.18
N ASP A 76 -10.18 -2.15 -9.88
CA ASP A 76 -9.75 -0.87 -9.34
C ASP A 76 -8.22 -0.82 -9.28
N LEU A 77 -7.64 -0.35 -10.38
CA LEU A 77 -6.20 -0.31 -10.60
C LEU A 77 -5.67 1.10 -10.41
N PHE A 78 -4.57 1.23 -9.67
CA PHE A 78 -3.89 2.50 -9.48
C PHE A 78 -2.37 2.32 -9.41
N ALA A 79 -1.66 3.45 -9.49
CA ALA A 79 -0.20 3.48 -9.46
C ALA A 79 0.30 4.68 -8.66
N LEU A 80 1.46 4.52 -8.03
CA LEU A 80 2.09 5.63 -7.30
C LEU A 80 2.66 6.66 -8.27
N VAL A 81 2.38 7.93 -8.03
CA VAL A 81 2.92 9.07 -8.76
C VAL A 81 3.63 10.02 -7.79
N PRO A 82 4.94 10.24 -7.94
CA PRO A 82 5.67 11.09 -7.00
C PRO A 82 5.51 12.58 -7.30
N ASN A 83 4.93 12.97 -8.45
CA ASN A 83 4.82 14.35 -8.92
C ASN A 83 3.88 14.50 -10.11
N LEU A 84 3.65 15.75 -10.55
CA LEU A 84 2.82 16.09 -11.70
C LEU A 84 3.20 15.35 -12.99
N ARG A 85 4.50 15.17 -13.26
CA ARG A 85 4.95 14.43 -14.46
C ARG A 85 4.57 12.95 -14.38
N GLY A 86 4.68 12.34 -13.21
CA GLY A 86 4.21 10.97 -12.98
C GLY A 86 2.69 10.85 -13.16
N ALA A 87 1.93 11.79 -12.62
CA ALA A 87 0.48 11.87 -12.79
C ALA A 87 0.08 12.03 -14.26
N GLN A 88 0.77 12.91 -15.00
CA GLN A 88 0.58 13.07 -16.44
C GLN A 88 0.80 11.76 -17.20
N ASN A 89 1.92 11.08 -16.96
CA ASN A 89 2.23 9.82 -17.62
C ASN A 89 1.17 8.74 -17.34
N ALA A 90 0.68 8.66 -16.10
CA ALA A 90 -0.39 7.75 -15.72
C ALA A 90 -1.71 8.09 -16.43
N TYR A 91 -2.10 9.37 -16.41
CA TYR A 91 -3.34 9.86 -16.99
C TYR A 91 -3.41 9.64 -18.50
N GLU A 92 -2.30 9.92 -19.21
CA GLU A 92 -2.15 9.73 -20.66
C GLU A 92 -2.28 8.25 -21.09
N LEU A 93 -2.00 7.31 -20.19
CA LEU A 93 -2.19 5.87 -20.43
C LEU A 93 -3.63 5.38 -20.12
N GLY A 94 -4.51 6.28 -19.69
CA GLY A 94 -5.90 5.97 -19.37
C GLY A 94 -6.14 5.63 -17.89
N LEU A 95 -5.12 5.70 -17.03
CA LEU A 95 -5.32 5.49 -15.59
C LEU A 95 -6.13 6.65 -15.00
N ARG A 96 -7.10 6.33 -14.13
CA ARG A 96 -7.97 7.33 -13.48
C ARG A 96 -7.88 7.36 -11.96
N LYS A 97 -7.00 6.54 -11.39
CA LYS A 97 -6.68 6.53 -9.97
C LYS A 97 -5.18 6.46 -9.76
N VAL A 98 -4.65 7.28 -8.86
CA VAL A 98 -3.23 7.30 -8.52
C VAL A 98 -3.05 7.42 -7.01
N CYS A 99 -1.87 7.05 -6.54
CA CYS A 99 -1.43 7.33 -5.18
C CYS A 99 -0.36 8.43 -5.18
N TYR A 100 -0.55 9.47 -4.38
CA TYR A 100 0.42 10.51 -4.11
C TYR A 100 1.00 10.33 -2.71
N VAL A 101 2.32 10.22 -2.59
CA VAL A 101 2.99 9.98 -1.30
C VAL A 101 3.52 11.28 -0.69
N VAL A 102 3.24 11.49 0.59
CA VAL A 102 3.85 12.52 1.44
C VAL A 102 4.17 11.91 2.79
N SER A 103 5.28 12.31 3.43
CA SER A 103 5.60 11.85 4.78
C SER A 103 5.21 12.89 5.83
N LEU A 104 4.59 12.46 6.93
CA LEU A 104 4.34 13.32 8.09
C LEU A 104 5.64 13.91 8.65
N SER A 105 6.72 13.11 8.69
CA SER A 105 8.05 13.60 9.04
C SER A 105 8.65 14.50 7.97
N LYS A 106 9.19 15.67 8.38
CA LYS A 106 9.96 16.56 7.50
C LYS A 106 11.23 15.88 6.99
N SER A 107 11.96 15.22 7.88
CA SER A 107 13.23 14.55 7.58
C SER A 107 13.02 13.40 6.60
N HIS A 108 11.99 12.57 6.84
CA HIS A 108 11.66 11.47 5.93
C HIS A 108 11.14 11.98 4.59
N ASN A 109 10.29 13.01 4.56
CA ASN A 109 9.79 13.55 3.29
C ASN A 109 10.92 14.03 2.39
N LYS A 110 11.91 14.71 3.00
CA LYS A 110 13.10 15.16 2.29
C LYS A 110 13.98 13.98 1.85
N ALA A 111 14.14 12.95 2.66
CA ALA A 111 14.93 11.77 2.28
C ALA A 111 14.27 10.92 1.18
N ASN A 112 12.95 10.75 1.25
CA ASN A 112 12.19 9.84 0.39
C ASN A 112 11.88 10.44 -0.99
N ILE A 113 11.37 11.67 -1.04
CA ILE A 113 10.94 12.31 -2.30
C ILE A 113 11.71 13.60 -2.62
N ASN A 114 12.75 13.93 -1.84
CA ASN A 114 13.59 15.12 -2.01
C ASN A 114 12.83 16.45 -2.00
N ARG A 115 11.72 16.54 -1.25
CA ARG A 115 10.90 17.75 -1.13
C ARG A 115 10.64 18.16 0.31
N THR A 116 10.43 19.46 0.53
CA THR A 116 9.81 19.95 1.76
C THR A 116 8.31 19.65 1.75
N HIS A 117 7.64 19.83 2.89
CA HIS A 117 6.19 19.64 2.97
C HIS A 117 5.44 20.64 2.09
N GLU A 118 5.87 21.89 2.07
CA GLU A 118 5.29 22.95 1.25
C GLU A 118 5.40 22.60 -0.24
N GLN A 119 6.58 22.14 -0.67
CA GLN A 119 6.78 21.69 -2.05
C GLN A 119 5.93 20.46 -2.42
N SER A 120 5.62 19.61 -1.45
CA SER A 120 4.79 18.41 -1.67
C SER A 120 3.32 18.81 -1.79
N LEU A 121 2.85 19.70 -0.91
CA LEU A 121 1.49 20.24 -0.97
C LEU A 121 1.23 21.01 -2.28
N GLU A 122 2.17 21.84 -2.72
CA GLU A 122 2.02 22.56 -4.00
C GLU A 122 1.97 21.60 -5.19
N ALA A 123 2.83 20.57 -5.21
CA ALA A 123 2.77 19.53 -6.25
C ALA A 123 1.45 18.74 -6.23
N TYR A 124 0.87 18.49 -5.05
CA TYR A 124 -0.46 17.89 -4.92
C TYR A 124 -1.54 18.79 -5.52
N LYS A 125 -1.56 20.09 -5.18
CA LYS A 125 -2.50 21.07 -5.73
C LYS A 125 -2.38 21.19 -7.25
N GLU A 126 -1.16 21.17 -7.79
CA GLU A 126 -0.91 21.15 -9.23
C GLU A 126 -1.56 19.93 -9.90
N ILE A 127 -1.41 18.73 -9.32
CA ILE A 127 -2.05 17.50 -9.83
C ILE A 127 -3.57 17.64 -9.83
N ARG A 128 -4.16 18.08 -8.70
CA ARG A 128 -5.61 18.28 -8.58
C ARG A 128 -6.15 19.31 -9.58
N THR A 129 -5.38 20.35 -9.87
CA THR A 129 -5.75 21.39 -10.84
C THR A 129 -5.65 20.88 -12.28
N ALA A 130 -4.58 20.15 -12.60
CA ALA A 130 -4.33 19.66 -13.97
C ALA A 130 -5.25 18.48 -14.35
N TYR A 131 -5.61 17.63 -13.37
CA TYR A 131 -6.39 16.41 -13.57
C TYR A 131 -7.52 16.32 -12.53
N PRO A 132 -8.57 17.17 -12.62
CA PRO A 132 -9.63 17.24 -11.62
C PRO A 132 -10.48 15.96 -11.52
N ASP A 133 -10.52 15.15 -12.59
CA ASP A 133 -11.22 13.86 -12.67
C ASP A 133 -10.36 12.68 -12.19
N LEU A 134 -9.09 12.90 -11.85
CA LEU A 134 -8.21 11.85 -11.32
C LEU A 134 -8.54 11.61 -9.84
N ASP A 135 -8.82 10.36 -9.49
CA ASP A 135 -8.92 9.94 -8.08
C ASP A 135 -7.51 9.85 -7.49
N VAL A 136 -7.26 10.58 -6.40
CA VAL A 136 -5.93 10.68 -5.78
C VAL A 136 -6.01 10.23 -4.34
N VAL A 137 -5.39 9.08 -4.06
CA VAL A 137 -5.15 8.59 -2.70
C VAL A 137 -3.89 9.27 -2.16
N VAL A 138 -3.96 9.87 -0.98
CA VAL A 138 -2.78 10.44 -0.30
C VAL A 138 -2.22 9.41 0.67
N ASP A 139 -1.07 8.81 0.34
CA ASP A 139 -0.32 7.96 1.25
C ASP A 139 0.47 8.83 2.23
N LEU A 140 0.07 8.81 3.50
CA LEU A 140 0.76 9.52 4.58
C LEU A 140 1.80 8.59 5.21
N ALA A 141 3.00 8.60 4.65
CA ALA A 141 4.14 7.89 5.20
C ALA A 141 4.51 8.39 6.60
N THR A 142 5.09 7.51 7.41
CA THR A 142 5.52 7.77 8.79
C THR A 142 4.39 8.22 9.73
N THR A 143 3.12 7.90 9.45
CA THR A 143 1.97 8.39 10.24
C THR A 143 2.14 8.13 11.74
N PHE A 144 2.66 6.95 12.10
CA PHE A 144 2.75 6.49 13.48
C PHE A 144 4.14 6.70 14.11
N GLY A 145 5.12 7.09 13.31
CA GLY A 145 6.48 7.30 13.74
C GLY A 145 7.45 7.33 12.57
N CYS A 146 8.62 7.90 12.83
CA CYS A 146 9.65 8.15 11.83
C CYS A 146 11.00 7.55 12.27
N PRO A 147 11.77 6.94 11.36
CA PRO A 147 13.10 6.41 11.68
C PRO A 147 14.12 7.51 12.05
N PHE A 148 13.85 8.77 11.68
CA PHE A 148 14.71 9.92 11.95
C PHE A 148 14.25 10.76 13.15
N GLU A 149 12.94 10.85 13.38
CA GLU A 149 12.33 11.77 14.36
C GLU A 149 11.71 11.05 15.57
N GLY A 150 11.62 9.72 15.54
CA GLY A 150 11.04 8.91 16.61
C GLY A 150 9.53 8.72 16.48
N LYS A 151 8.92 8.22 17.56
CA LYS A 151 7.48 7.90 17.62
C LYS A 151 6.65 9.13 17.97
N TYR A 152 5.49 9.28 17.32
CA TYR A 152 4.58 10.40 17.56
C TYR A 152 3.56 10.06 18.64
N ASN A 153 3.47 10.89 19.69
CA ASN A 153 2.57 10.65 20.82
C ASN A 153 1.26 11.44 20.74
N ASP A 154 1.17 12.44 19.86
CA ASP A 154 0.00 13.30 19.70
C ASP A 154 -0.76 12.93 18.40
N PRO A 155 -1.94 12.29 18.48
CA PRO A 155 -2.79 12.02 17.33
C PRO A 155 -3.20 13.28 16.55
N GLU A 156 -3.31 14.43 17.23
CA GLU A 156 -3.69 15.70 16.60
C GLU A 156 -2.63 16.23 15.65
N ALA A 157 -1.38 15.75 15.74
CA ALA A 157 -0.35 16.10 14.78
C ALA A 157 -0.72 15.64 13.35
N VAL A 158 -1.35 14.47 13.23
CA VAL A 158 -1.81 13.92 11.95
C VAL A 158 -2.97 14.76 11.40
N VAL A 159 -3.94 15.10 12.27
CA VAL A 159 -5.09 15.94 11.92
C VAL A 159 -4.64 17.30 11.39
N LYS A 160 -3.75 17.98 12.14
CA LYS A 160 -3.23 19.31 11.78
C LYS A 160 -2.47 19.28 10.46
N PHE A 161 -1.66 18.25 10.23
CA PHE A 161 -0.90 18.11 8.99
C PHE A 161 -1.80 17.93 7.77
N LEU A 162 -2.84 17.10 7.90
CA LEU A 162 -3.74 16.82 6.79
C LEU A 162 -4.71 17.96 6.47
N LYS A 163 -4.81 18.98 7.34
CA LYS A 163 -5.72 20.11 7.14
C LYS A 163 -5.54 20.75 5.76
N ASP A 164 -4.30 21.03 5.35
CA ASP A 164 -4.03 21.69 4.08
C ASP A 164 -4.31 20.79 2.87
N TYR A 165 -4.24 19.47 3.02
CA TYR A 165 -4.60 18.50 1.98
C TYR A 165 -6.12 18.35 1.88
N GLU A 166 -6.82 18.33 3.01
CA GLU A 166 -8.29 18.34 3.07
C GLU A 166 -8.85 19.61 2.42
N ASP A 167 -8.31 20.78 2.79
CA ASP A 167 -8.66 22.08 2.18
C ASP A 167 -8.37 22.09 0.66
N ALA A 168 -7.40 21.31 0.20
CA ALA A 168 -7.05 21.14 -1.21
C ALA A 168 -7.89 20.05 -1.92
N GLY A 169 -8.91 19.51 -1.26
CA GLY A 169 -9.87 18.56 -1.84
C GLY A 169 -9.41 17.10 -1.83
N MET A 170 -8.60 16.71 -0.84
CA MET A 170 -8.31 15.30 -0.55
C MET A 170 -9.60 14.56 -0.18
N THR A 171 -9.80 13.38 -0.76
CA THR A 171 -10.97 12.54 -0.51
C THR A 171 -10.61 11.20 0.12
N THR A 172 -9.38 10.74 -0.10
CA THR A 172 -8.88 9.47 0.43
C THR A 172 -7.47 9.65 0.99
N CYS A 173 -7.24 9.18 2.21
CA CYS A 173 -5.93 9.15 2.86
C CYS A 173 -5.61 7.73 3.34
N CYS A 174 -4.42 7.23 3.00
CA CYS A 174 -3.89 6.00 3.56
C CYS A 174 -2.90 6.31 4.69
N LEU A 175 -3.17 5.77 5.88
CA LEU A 175 -2.30 5.90 7.04
C LEU A 175 -1.23 4.81 7.01
N CYS A 176 0.02 5.19 6.74
CA CYS A 176 1.10 4.22 6.56
C CYS A 176 2.02 4.13 7.79
N ASP A 177 2.11 2.95 8.39
CA ASP A 177 3.15 2.59 9.36
C ASP A 177 4.42 2.11 8.65
N THR A 178 5.12 3.06 8.03
CA THR A 178 6.27 2.83 7.14
C THR A 178 7.39 2.00 7.77
N ILE A 179 7.52 2.01 9.10
CA ILE A 179 8.59 1.28 9.80
C ILE A 179 8.07 0.18 10.72
N GLY A 180 6.75 -0.07 10.76
CA GLY A 180 6.13 -1.09 11.61
C GLY A 180 6.32 -0.82 13.10
N ILE A 181 6.13 0.43 13.55
CA ILE A 181 6.31 0.87 14.95
C ILE A 181 4.99 1.17 15.68
N ALA A 182 3.89 1.22 14.93
CA ALA A 182 2.58 1.49 15.49
C ALA A 182 2.18 0.38 16.46
N ASP A 183 1.36 0.74 17.44
CA ASP A 183 0.66 -0.21 18.31
C ASP A 183 -0.85 0.03 18.23
N PRO A 184 -1.68 -0.96 18.65
CA PRO A 184 -3.13 -0.85 18.53
C PRO A 184 -3.74 0.36 19.22
N ALA A 185 -3.17 0.84 20.34
CA ALA A 185 -3.71 2.00 21.04
C ALA A 185 -3.45 3.29 20.25
N GLN A 186 -2.25 3.44 19.70
CA GLN A 186 -1.91 4.56 18.84
C GLN A 186 -2.75 4.57 17.56
N VAL A 187 -2.95 3.41 16.92
CA VAL A 187 -3.79 3.26 15.73
C VAL A 187 -5.21 3.74 16.00
N LYS A 188 -5.84 3.27 17.07
CA LYS A 188 -7.20 3.67 17.46
C LYS A 188 -7.28 5.18 17.75
N ALA A 189 -6.28 5.74 18.43
CA ALA A 189 -6.24 7.15 18.77
C ALA A 189 -6.17 8.05 17.52
N VAL A 190 -5.29 7.73 16.56
CA VAL A 190 -5.15 8.47 15.30
C VAL A 190 -6.42 8.37 14.45
N ILE A 191 -6.97 7.17 14.28
CA ILE A 191 -8.19 6.98 13.46
C ILE A 191 -9.36 7.74 14.07
N ASN A 192 -9.57 7.67 15.39
CA ASN A 192 -10.67 8.36 16.05
C ASN A 192 -10.54 9.89 15.93
N ALA A 193 -9.33 10.43 16.06
CA ALA A 193 -9.08 11.87 15.88
C ALA A 193 -9.40 12.31 14.44
N LEU A 194 -8.95 11.55 13.43
CA LEU A 194 -9.24 11.85 12.02
C LEU A 194 -10.72 11.74 11.69
N LYS A 195 -11.43 10.71 12.16
CA LYS A 195 -12.88 10.57 11.95
C LYS A 195 -13.68 11.70 12.60
N ALA A 196 -13.21 12.23 13.73
CA ALA A 196 -13.84 13.37 14.39
C ALA A 196 -13.62 14.68 13.62
N ALA A 197 -12.40 14.90 13.08
CA ALA A 197 -12.06 16.11 12.35
C ALA A 197 -12.57 16.13 10.89
N TYR A 198 -12.51 14.97 10.22
CA TYR A 198 -12.78 14.81 8.78
C TYR A 198 -13.76 13.64 8.56
N PRO A 199 -15.05 13.79 8.93
CA PRO A 199 -16.01 12.68 8.94
C PRO A 199 -16.32 12.08 7.55
N THR A 200 -16.02 12.81 6.47
CA THR A 200 -16.21 12.37 5.09
C THR A 200 -14.94 11.79 4.45
N LEU A 201 -13.79 11.90 5.12
CA LEU A 201 -12.51 11.41 4.60
C LEU A 201 -12.53 9.88 4.55
N ASN A 202 -12.30 9.32 3.37
CA ASN A 202 -12.12 7.88 3.23
C ASN A 202 -10.73 7.49 3.74
N ILE A 203 -10.68 6.79 4.87
CA ILE A 203 -9.42 6.37 5.49
C ILE A 203 -9.10 4.94 5.05
N GLN A 204 -7.88 4.75 4.55
CA GLN A 204 -7.25 3.45 4.36
C GLN A 204 -6.12 3.27 5.38
N VAL A 205 -5.71 2.03 5.62
CA VAL A 205 -4.57 1.73 6.48
C VAL A 205 -3.58 0.80 5.81
N HIS A 206 -2.30 1.05 6.05
CA HIS A 206 -1.18 0.27 5.56
C HIS A 206 -0.21 0.02 6.71
N PHE A 207 -0.10 -1.23 7.15
CA PHE A 207 0.78 -1.59 8.25
C PHE A 207 1.89 -2.53 7.79
N HIS A 208 3.12 -2.16 8.12
CA HIS A 208 4.25 -3.08 8.03
C HIS A 208 4.28 -4.02 9.23
N ASP A 209 4.72 -5.26 9.00
CA ASP A 209 4.81 -6.29 10.03
C ASP A 209 6.21 -6.45 10.64
N THR A 210 7.03 -5.39 10.53
CA THR A 210 8.43 -5.35 11.01
C THR A 210 8.60 -5.82 12.46
N ARG A 211 7.60 -5.60 13.32
CA ARG A 211 7.62 -5.96 14.75
C ARG A 211 6.53 -6.98 15.12
N GLY A 212 5.93 -7.67 14.14
CA GLY A 212 4.81 -8.59 14.37
C GLY A 212 3.52 -7.88 14.81
N LEU A 213 3.36 -6.60 14.47
CA LEU A 213 2.22 -5.78 14.87
C LEU A 213 1.28 -5.45 13.70
N GLY A 214 1.62 -5.81 12.47
CA GLY A 214 0.85 -5.46 11.28
C GLY A 214 -0.58 -6.00 11.36
N MET A 215 -0.73 -7.28 11.68
CA MET A 215 -2.04 -7.94 11.77
C MET A 215 -2.93 -7.33 12.86
N VAL A 216 -2.39 -7.13 14.07
CA VAL A 216 -3.15 -6.59 15.21
C VAL A 216 -3.49 -5.11 15.02
N ASN A 217 -2.63 -4.35 14.34
CA ASN A 217 -2.90 -2.96 13.98
C ASN A 217 -3.99 -2.86 12.90
N THR A 218 -3.99 -3.76 11.91
CA THR A 218 -5.09 -3.89 10.94
C THR A 218 -6.41 -4.17 11.65
N MET A 219 -6.44 -5.13 12.58
CA MET A 219 -7.64 -5.42 13.35
C MET A 219 -8.10 -4.23 14.21
N ALA A 220 -7.16 -3.53 14.85
CA ALA A 220 -7.48 -2.33 15.62
C ALA A 220 -8.12 -1.23 14.75
N ALA A 221 -7.67 -1.09 13.49
CA ALA A 221 -8.27 -0.17 12.53
C ALA A 221 -9.69 -0.62 12.10
N ILE A 222 -9.87 -1.92 11.84
CA ILE A 222 -11.18 -2.49 11.49
C ILE A 222 -12.19 -2.31 12.63
N GLU A 223 -11.77 -2.50 13.89
CA GLU A 223 -12.60 -2.24 15.07
C GLU A 223 -13.00 -0.76 15.21
N CYS A 224 -12.21 0.17 14.66
CA CYS A 224 -12.55 1.58 14.53
C CYS A 224 -13.44 1.89 13.31
N GLY A 225 -13.85 0.86 12.56
CA GLY A 225 -14.73 0.97 11.40
C GLY A 225 -14.02 1.27 10.07
N ILE A 226 -12.70 1.05 9.99
CA ILE A 226 -11.98 1.08 8.70
C ILE A 226 -12.30 -0.19 7.91
N THR A 227 -12.62 -0.03 6.63
CA THR A 227 -12.94 -1.15 5.72
C THR A 227 -11.96 -1.31 4.57
N ASN A 228 -11.04 -0.36 4.37
CA ASN A 228 -10.02 -0.40 3.33
C ASN A 228 -8.64 -0.67 3.95
N VAL A 229 -8.09 -1.86 3.70
CA VAL A 229 -6.82 -2.29 4.30
C VAL A 229 -5.84 -2.70 3.21
N GLN A 230 -4.59 -2.26 3.33
CA GLN A 230 -3.53 -2.60 2.37
C GLN A 230 -2.66 -3.75 2.89
N SER A 231 -2.25 -4.62 1.97
CA SER A 231 -1.33 -5.73 2.23
C SER A 231 -0.52 -6.07 0.98
N ALA A 232 0.56 -6.83 1.14
CA ALA A 232 1.35 -7.32 0.01
C ALA A 232 1.36 -8.86 -0.03
N LEU A 233 1.22 -9.43 -1.22
CA LEU A 233 1.30 -10.87 -1.44
C LEU A 233 2.60 -11.45 -0.85
N GLY A 234 2.50 -12.56 -0.09
CA GLY A 234 3.65 -13.15 0.60
C GLY A 234 4.23 -12.28 1.73
N GLY A 235 3.63 -11.13 2.02
CA GLY A 235 4.23 -10.11 2.86
C GLY A 235 5.51 -9.53 2.25
N LEU A 236 5.63 -9.54 0.93
CA LEU A 236 6.82 -9.08 0.23
C LEU A 236 7.08 -7.61 0.56
N GLY A 237 8.26 -7.33 1.07
CA GLY A 237 8.65 -5.96 1.34
C GLY A 237 9.98 -5.85 2.06
N GLY A 238 10.18 -4.67 2.60
CA GLY A 238 11.37 -4.32 3.35
C GLY A 238 11.54 -2.81 3.29
N CYS A 239 12.15 -2.23 4.31
CA CYS A 239 12.41 -0.80 4.34
C CYS A 239 13.91 -0.55 4.17
N PRO A 240 14.36 0.16 3.11
CA PRO A 240 15.77 0.51 2.97
C PRO A 240 16.27 1.41 4.11
N PHE A 241 15.35 2.13 4.77
CA PHE A 241 15.64 3.01 5.91
C PHE A 241 15.49 2.31 7.28
N ALA A 242 15.05 1.06 7.33
CA ALA A 242 15.00 0.25 8.54
C ALA A 242 15.61 -1.15 8.26
N PRO A 243 16.94 -1.28 8.36
CA PRO A 243 17.63 -2.55 8.17
C PRO A 243 17.04 -3.65 9.07
N GLY A 244 16.65 -4.78 8.46
CA GLY A 244 16.04 -5.92 9.17
C GLY A 244 14.51 -5.87 9.25
N ALA A 245 13.85 -4.85 8.70
CA ALA A 245 12.39 -4.82 8.59
C ALA A 245 11.87 -5.96 7.70
N SER A 246 10.96 -6.79 8.23
CA SER A 246 10.27 -7.85 7.48
C SER A 246 9.53 -7.30 6.26
N GLY A 247 8.88 -6.14 6.42
CA GLY A 247 8.21 -5.41 5.33
C GLY A 247 6.72 -5.31 5.54
N ASN A 248 5.95 -5.57 4.48
CA ASN A 248 4.50 -5.46 4.45
C ASN A 248 3.80 -6.53 5.30
N LEU A 249 2.55 -6.29 5.71
CA LEU A 249 1.65 -7.34 6.16
C LEU A 249 1.30 -8.27 4.99
N SER A 250 1.34 -9.57 5.23
CA SER A 250 1.01 -10.59 4.23
C SER A 250 -0.48 -10.59 3.86
N THR A 251 -0.76 -10.54 2.55
CA THR A 251 -2.13 -10.64 2.02
C THR A 251 -2.76 -11.98 2.39
N GLU A 252 -2.11 -13.11 2.13
CA GLU A 252 -2.71 -14.42 2.38
C GLU A 252 -2.96 -14.67 3.88
N ASP A 253 -2.06 -14.25 4.75
CA ASP A 253 -2.25 -14.36 6.20
C ASP A 253 -3.45 -13.51 6.67
N MET A 254 -3.58 -12.30 6.13
CA MET A 254 -4.70 -11.40 6.45
C MET A 254 -6.03 -11.93 5.91
N ILE A 255 -6.06 -12.45 4.67
CA ILE A 255 -7.25 -13.07 4.10
C ILE A 255 -7.69 -14.27 4.93
N TRP A 256 -6.74 -15.11 5.36
CA TRP A 256 -7.05 -16.25 6.23
C TRP A 256 -7.73 -15.78 7.52
N MET A 257 -7.09 -14.84 8.25
CA MET A 257 -7.64 -14.31 9.50
C MET A 257 -9.04 -13.70 9.30
N LEU A 258 -9.20 -12.82 8.30
CA LEU A 258 -10.47 -12.14 8.06
C LEU A 258 -11.59 -13.12 7.71
N ASN A 259 -11.31 -14.11 6.87
CA ASN A 259 -12.29 -15.14 6.50
C ASN A 259 -12.70 -16.00 7.71
N GLU A 260 -11.73 -16.45 8.51
CA GLU A 260 -12.00 -17.25 9.74
C GLU A 260 -12.79 -16.46 10.78
N MET A 261 -12.59 -15.14 10.84
CA MET A 261 -13.37 -14.23 11.69
C MET A 261 -14.77 -13.91 11.12
N GLY A 262 -15.10 -14.38 9.92
CA GLY A 262 -16.40 -14.18 9.27
C GLY A 262 -16.57 -12.84 8.54
N TYR A 263 -15.47 -12.15 8.22
CA TYR A 263 -15.50 -11.00 7.31
C TYR A 263 -15.59 -11.44 5.86
N GLU A 264 -16.27 -10.65 5.03
CA GLU A 264 -16.33 -10.89 3.59
C GLU A 264 -15.21 -10.11 2.89
N THR A 265 -14.24 -10.82 2.33
CA THR A 265 -13.13 -10.22 1.55
C THR A 265 -13.34 -10.36 0.03
N GLY A 266 -14.09 -11.38 -0.38
CA GLY A 266 -14.24 -11.77 -1.80
C GLY A 266 -12.99 -12.42 -2.41
N VAL A 267 -11.94 -12.65 -1.62
CA VAL A 267 -10.69 -13.29 -2.07
C VAL A 267 -10.68 -14.76 -1.67
N ASN A 268 -10.41 -15.64 -2.63
CA ASN A 268 -10.29 -17.07 -2.41
C ASN A 268 -8.93 -17.40 -1.78
N PHE A 269 -8.96 -17.90 -0.54
CA PHE A 269 -7.75 -18.20 0.24
C PHE A 269 -6.80 -19.18 -0.47
N SER A 270 -7.29 -20.32 -0.96
CA SER A 270 -6.44 -21.33 -1.60
C SER A 270 -5.72 -20.78 -2.85
N LYS A 271 -6.40 -19.94 -3.63
CA LYS A 271 -5.82 -19.31 -4.83
C LYS A 271 -4.81 -18.23 -4.49
N ILE A 272 -5.10 -17.37 -3.50
CA ILE A 272 -4.16 -16.31 -3.12
C ILE A 272 -2.90 -16.91 -2.47
N LEU A 273 -3.04 -17.95 -1.65
CA LEU A 273 -1.90 -18.70 -1.11
C LEU A 273 -1.06 -19.34 -2.22
N ALA A 274 -1.70 -19.94 -3.23
CA ALA A 274 -0.99 -20.48 -4.38
C ALA A 274 -0.27 -19.38 -5.20
N ALA A 275 -0.84 -18.17 -5.26
CA ALA A 275 -0.18 -17.01 -5.84
C ALA A 275 1.05 -16.58 -5.03
N ALA A 276 0.93 -16.54 -3.70
CA ALA A 276 2.02 -16.17 -2.80
C ALA A 276 3.18 -17.18 -2.88
N LYS A 277 2.90 -18.49 -2.82
CA LYS A 277 3.92 -19.53 -3.02
C LYS A 277 4.60 -19.43 -4.39
N TYR A 278 3.81 -19.19 -5.45
CA TYR A 278 4.38 -18.96 -6.78
C TYR A 278 5.32 -17.76 -6.81
N GLN A 279 4.96 -16.64 -6.16
CA GLN A 279 5.81 -15.46 -6.08
C GLN A 279 7.12 -15.77 -5.33
N VAL A 280 7.05 -16.43 -4.18
CA VAL A 280 8.23 -16.82 -3.39
C VAL A 280 9.20 -17.69 -4.20
N ASP A 281 8.68 -18.63 -4.99
CA ASP A 281 9.50 -19.53 -5.82
C ASP A 281 10.23 -18.82 -6.97
N HIS A 282 9.75 -17.65 -7.41
CA HIS A 282 10.23 -16.99 -8.64
C HIS A 282 10.84 -15.60 -8.43
N ILE A 283 10.49 -14.94 -7.33
CA ILE A 283 10.92 -13.57 -7.02
C ILE A 283 11.72 -13.62 -5.72
N PRO A 284 13.01 -13.25 -5.72
CA PRO A 284 13.77 -13.15 -4.49
C PRO A 284 13.24 -11.98 -3.66
N GLY A 285 13.30 -12.09 -2.35
CA GLY A 285 12.83 -11.02 -1.47
C GLY A 285 12.81 -11.44 -0.02
N ASN A 286 12.45 -10.47 0.82
CA ASN A 286 12.07 -10.74 2.20
C ASN A 286 10.55 -10.90 2.25
N TYR A 287 10.10 -12.02 2.77
CA TYR A 287 8.69 -12.38 2.85
C TYR A 287 8.33 -12.53 4.32
N SER A 288 7.34 -11.77 4.78
CA SER A 288 6.83 -11.87 6.16
C SER A 288 5.70 -12.90 6.30
N GLY A 289 5.14 -13.39 5.20
CA GLY A 289 4.02 -14.33 5.21
C GLY A 289 4.35 -15.65 5.90
N HIS A 290 3.42 -16.14 6.71
CA HIS A 290 3.57 -17.39 7.45
C HIS A 290 2.91 -18.57 6.72
N HIS A 291 1.76 -18.37 6.08
CA HIS A 291 1.06 -19.47 5.40
C HIS A 291 1.84 -20.04 4.21
N ILE A 292 2.72 -19.26 3.59
CA ILE A 292 3.63 -19.74 2.52
C ILE A 292 4.55 -20.88 2.98
N HIS A 293 4.82 -21.01 4.29
CA HIS A 293 5.67 -22.04 4.86
C HIS A 293 4.90 -23.27 5.36
N ILE A 294 3.57 -23.22 5.40
CA ILE A 294 2.77 -24.35 5.86
C ILE A 294 2.61 -25.32 4.67
N GLU A 295 2.93 -26.59 4.90
CA GLU A 295 2.78 -27.66 3.92
C GLU A 295 1.38 -28.30 4.00
N GLN A 296 0.88 -28.82 2.88
CA GLN A 296 -0.48 -29.35 2.75
C GLN A 296 -0.73 -30.67 3.51
N GLU A 297 0.30 -31.27 4.13
CA GLU A 297 0.23 -32.60 4.74
C GLU A 297 -0.39 -32.64 6.15
N THR A 298 -0.99 -31.55 6.63
CA THR A 298 -1.62 -31.52 7.96
C THR A 298 -3.13 -31.85 7.92
N PRO A 299 -3.68 -32.49 8.98
CA PRO A 299 -5.11 -32.76 9.09
C PRO A 299 -5.97 -31.49 9.12
N CYS A 300 -5.38 -30.37 9.56
CA CYS A 300 -5.96 -29.03 9.42
C CYS A 300 -5.82 -28.60 7.96
N LYS A 301 -6.66 -29.16 7.09
CA LYS A 301 -6.81 -28.67 5.72
C LYS A 301 -7.35 -27.24 5.79
N TYR A 302 -6.67 -26.33 5.11
CA TYR A 302 -7.05 -24.93 4.95
C TYR A 302 -8.49 -24.74 4.50
#